data_AF-A0A5P8WHB0-F1
#
_entry.id   AF-A0A5P8WHB0-F1
#
_cell.length_a   1.000
_cell.length_b   1.000
_cell.length_c   1.000
_cell.angle_alpha   90.00
_cell.angle_beta   90.00
_cell.angle_gamma   90.00
#
_symmetry.space_group_name_H-M   'P 1'
#
loop_
_entity.id
_entity.type
_entity.pdbx_description
1 polymer ?
#
loop_
_entity_poly.entity_id
_entity_poly.type
_entity_poly.pdbx_seq_one_letter_code
_entity_poly.pdbx_strand_id
1 'polypeptide(L)' 'MGLTEREEIMEIFTSWEQKALEKVAVNLLREGMAVEAITRVTGLTVEQVQQLQAQLSREN' A
#
# COMPACT_ATOMS: atom_id res chain seq x y z
N MET A 1 -11.80 -27.29 -15.36
CA MET A 1 -11.83 -25.95 -14.75
C MET A 1 -11.54 -26.14 -13.26
N GLY A 2 -10.28 -26.11 -12.85
CA GLY A 2 -9.87 -26.44 -11.47
C GLY A 2 -8.73 -25.56 -10.96
N LEU A 3 -8.50 -24.42 -11.60
CA LEU A 3 -7.51 -23.43 -11.20
C LEU A 3 -8.14 -22.21 -10.51
N THR A 4 -9.46 -22.02 -10.67
CA THR A 4 -10.19 -20.79 -10.29
C THR A 4 -10.21 -20.51 -8.78
N GLU A 5 -10.49 -21.48 -7.92
CA GLU A 5 -10.63 -21.21 -6.47
C GLU A 5 -9.29 -20.88 -5.78
N ARG A 6 -8.18 -21.51 -6.20
CA ARG A 6 -6.86 -21.26 -5.61
C ARG A 6 -6.28 -19.92 -6.06
N GLU A 7 -6.52 -19.55 -7.32
CA GLU A 7 -6.11 -18.26 -7.90
C GLU A 7 -6.90 -17.13 -7.22
N GLU A 8 -8.22 -17.27 -7.06
CA GLU A 8 -9.08 -16.30 -6.37
C GLU A 8 -8.66 -16.08 -4.91
N ILE A 9 -8.37 -17.16 -4.16
CA ILE A 9 -7.90 -17.04 -2.77
C ILE A 9 -6.55 -16.30 -2.69
N MET A 10 -5.64 -16.55 -3.63
CA MET A 10 -4.33 -15.88 -3.67
C MET A 10 -4.47 -14.40 -4.03
N GLU A 11 -5.34 -14.04 -4.96
CA GLU A 11 -5.64 -12.65 -5.30
C GLU A 11 -6.27 -11.89 -4.12
N ILE A 12 -7.20 -12.52 -3.39
CA ILE A 12 -7.80 -11.91 -2.20
C ILE A 12 -6.74 -11.64 -1.13
N PHE A 13 -5.88 -12.62 -0.84
CA PHE A 13 -4.86 -12.49 0.20
C PHE A 13 -3.82 -11.41 -0.15
N THR A 14 -3.31 -11.42 -1.38
CA THR A 14 -2.35 -10.40 -1.86
C THR A 14 -2.97 -9.00 -1.85
N SER A 15 -4.25 -8.87 -2.19
CA SER A 15 -4.97 -7.59 -2.07
C SER A 15 -5.04 -7.06 -0.64
N TRP A 16 -5.23 -7.95 0.35
CA TRP A 16 -5.37 -7.55 1.75
C TRP A 16 -4.04 -7.11 2.36
N GLU A 17 -2.98 -7.84 2.06
CA GLU A 17 -1.62 -7.46 2.46
C GLU A 17 -1.25 -6.09 1.90
N GLN A 18 -1.47 -5.89 0.60
CA GLN A 18 -1.21 -4.61 -0.06
C GLN A 18 -1.99 -3.46 0.57
N LYS A 19 -3.31 -3.64 0.81
CA LYS A 19 -4.14 -2.61 1.46
C LYS A 19 -3.70 -2.29 2.89
N ALA A 20 -3.22 -3.29 3.63
CA ALA A 20 -2.72 -3.06 4.98
C ALA A 20 -1.44 -2.21 4.95
N LEU A 21 -0.52 -2.50 4.03
CA LEU A 21 0.71 -1.72 3.84
C LEU A 21 0.43 -0.29 3.38
N GLU A 22 -0.52 -0.10 2.46
CA GLU A 22 -0.97 1.23 2.02
C GLU A 22 -1.55 2.04 3.17
N LYS A 23 -2.39 1.42 4.02
CA LYS A 23 -2.95 2.09 5.21
C LYS A 23 -1.86 2.53 6.19
N VAL A 24 -0.86 1.69 6.42
CA VAL A 24 0.29 2.05 7.26
C VAL A 24 1.07 3.21 6.63
N ALA A 25 1.35 3.16 5.33
CA ALA A 25 2.06 4.22 4.62
C ALA A 25 1.32 5.57 4.70
N VAL A 26 0.00 5.58 4.52
CA VAL A 26 -0.82 6.81 4.65
C VAL A 26 -0.73 7.40 6.06
N ASN A 27 -0.79 6.57 7.10
CA ASN A 27 -0.65 7.04 8.48
C ASN A 27 0.74 7.67 8.70
N LEU A 28 1.81 7.03 8.23
CA LEU A 28 3.17 7.57 8.36
C LEU A 28 3.36 8.89 7.58
N LEU A 29 2.74 9.02 6.40
CA LEU A 29 2.73 10.28 5.64
C LEU A 29 2.02 11.40 6.43
N ARG A 30 0.91 11.09 7.11
CA ARG A 30 0.18 12.05 7.97
C ARG A 30 1.00 12.49 9.18
N GLU A 31 1.81 11.60 9.73
CA GLU A 31 2.78 11.90 10.79
C GLU A 31 4.03 12.65 10.28
N GLY A 32 4.08 13.00 8.99
CA GLY A 32 5.18 13.78 8.40
C GLY A 32 6.46 12.98 8.16
N MET A 33 6.39 11.64 8.16
CA MET A 33 7.55 10.80 7.88
C MET A 33 7.99 10.93 6.41
N ALA A 34 9.30 10.91 6.17
CA ALA A 34 9.86 11.00 4.83
C ALA A 34 9.54 9.77 3.97
N VAL A 35 9.28 9.97 2.67
CA VAL A 35 8.94 8.91 1.70
C VAL A 35 9.93 7.76 1.72
N GLU A 36 11.23 8.05 1.75
CA GLU A 36 12.30 7.04 1.76
C GLU A 36 12.31 6.19 3.03
N ALA A 37 11.89 6.74 4.18
CA ALA A 37 11.77 5.97 5.41
C ALA A 37 10.54 5.05 5.35
N ILE A 38 9.44 5.55 4.78
CA ILE A 38 8.20 4.79 4.61
C ILE A 38 8.44 3.59 3.69
N THR A 39 9.10 3.76 2.54
CA THR A 39 9.40 2.66 1.62
C THR A 39 10.22 1.54 2.27
N ARG A 40 11.19 1.89 3.11
CA ARG A 40 11.98 0.90 3.86
C ARG A 40 11.17 0.15 4.91
N VAL A 41 10.18 0.79 5.52
CA VAL A 41 9.36 0.20 6.59
C VAL A 41 8.23 -0.66 6.01
N THR A 42 7.57 -0.21 4.95
CA THR A 42 6.41 -0.89 4.38
C THR A 42 6.75 -1.81 3.22
N GLY A 43 7.95 -1.70 2.64
CA GLY A 43 8.33 -2.44 1.43
C GLY A 43 7.66 -1.94 0.15
N LEU A 44 6.85 -0.88 0.23
CA LEU A 44 6.25 -0.24 -0.95
C LEU A 44 7.32 0.50 -1.76
N THR A 45 7.08 0.62 -3.06
CA THR A 45 7.98 1.41 -3.92
C THR A 45 7.82 2.90 -3.66
N VAL A 46 8.82 3.67 -4.07
CA VAL A 46 8.79 5.14 -3.97
C VAL A 46 7.57 5.69 -4.72
N GLU A 47 7.28 5.16 -5.90
CA GLU A 47 6.14 5.58 -6.72
C GLU A 47 4.81 5.33 -6.01
N GLN A 48 4.63 4.16 -5.39
CA GLN A 48 3.42 3.84 -4.63
C GLN A 48 3.21 4.83 -3.47
N VAL A 49 4.28 5.11 -2.70
CA VAL A 49 4.20 6.05 -1.58
C VAL A 49 3.95 7.49 -2.04
N GLN A 50 4.56 7.92 -3.16
CA GLN A 50 4.30 9.23 -3.77
C GLN A 50 2.86 9.36 -4.28
N GLN A 51 2.30 8.30 -4.86
CA GLN A 51 0.89 8.29 -5.28
C GLN A 51 -0.04 8.45 -4.07
N LEU A 52 0.20 7.73 -2.97
CA LEU A 52 -0.55 7.88 -1.73
C LEU A 52 -0.43 9.30 -1.14
N GLN A 53 0.77 9.88 -1.18
CA GLN A 53 0.98 11.26 -0.75
C GLN A 53 0.18 12.25 -1.61
N ALA A 54 0.21 12.10 -2.94
CA ALA A 54 -0.55 12.95 -3.85
C ALA A 54 -2.06 12.82 -3.67
N GLN A 55 -2.56 11.62 -3.36
CA GLN A 55 -3.97 11.39 -3.02
C GLN A 55 -4.34 12.10 -1.72
N LEU A 56 -3.53 11.96 -0.67
CA LEU A 56 -3.75 12.61 0.62
C LEU A 56 -3.77 14.15 0.52
N SER A 57 -2.92 14.73 -0.35
CA SER A 57 -2.93 16.17 -0.61
C SER A 57 -4.18 16.66 -1.36
N ARG A 58 -4.95 15.78 -2.02
CA ARG A 58 -6.22 16.13 -2.68
C ARG A 58 -7.44 15.95 -1.77
N GLU A 59 -7.31 15.18 -0.70
CA GLU A 59 -8.38 14.94 0.28
C GLU A 59 -8.48 16.03 1.36
N ASN A 60 -7.44 16.85 1.51
CA ASN A 60 -7.39 18.01 2.41
C ASN A 60 -7.63 19.33 1.66
#